data_AF-A0A832VUJ6-F1
#
_entry.id   AF-A0A832VUJ6-F1
#
_cell.length_a   1.000
_cell.length_b   1.000
_cell.length_c   1.000
_cell.angle_alpha   90.00
_cell.angle_beta   90.00
_cell.angle_gamma   90.00
#
_symmetry.space_group_name_H-M   'P 1'
#
loop_
_entity.id
_entity.type
_entity.pdbx_description
1 polymer ?
#
loop_
_entity_poly.entity_id
_entity_poly.type
_entity_poly.pdbx_seq_one_letter_code
_entity_poly.pdbx_strand_id
1 'polypeptide(L)' 'KTIHLIPEGEKTKLEAIWDVKLSGMMGMFTGMIKKHIKSGTEQALESIKKEIEK' A
#
# COMPACT_ATOMS: atom_id res chain seq x y z
N LYS A 1 2.47 8.27 -5.75
CA LYS A 1 1.71 7.51 -4.73
C LYS A 1 0.29 8.04 -4.72
N THR A 2 -0.69 7.16 -4.68
CA THR A 2 -2.11 7.55 -4.71
C THR A 2 -2.87 6.69 -3.71
N ILE A 3 -3.74 7.30 -2.93
CA ILE A 3 -4.66 6.59 -2.03
C ILE A 3 -6.07 6.83 -2.55
N HIS A 4 -6.82 5.77 -2.78
CA HIS A 4 -8.22 5.83 -3.18
C HIS A 4 -9.11 5.36 -2.04
N LEU A 5 -10.18 6.10 -1.80
CA LEU A 5 -11.30 5.68 -0.96
C LEU A 5 -12.48 5.48 -1.88
N ILE A 6 -12.90 4.24 -2.02
CA ILE A 6 -13.96 3.82 -2.94
C ILE A 6 -15.14 3.36 -2.08
N PRO A 7 -16.29 4.04 -2.13
CA PRO A 7 -17.49 3.57 -1.45
C PRO A 7 -17.95 2.23 -2.03
N GLU A 8 -18.23 1.26 -1.16
CA GLU A 8 -18.75 -0.07 -1.50
C GLU A 8 -19.97 -0.37 -0.61
N GLY A 9 -21.09 0.31 -0.90
CA GLY A 9 -22.31 0.25 -0.10
C GLY A 9 -22.08 0.84 1.29
N GLU A 10 -22.26 0.03 2.32
CA GLU A 10 -21.99 0.40 3.72
C GLU A 10 -20.50 0.28 4.11
N LYS A 11 -19.65 -0.18 3.19
CA LYS A 11 -18.21 -0.33 3.39
C LYS A 11 -17.45 0.72 2.57
N THR A 12 -16.18 0.91 2.92
CA THR A 12 -15.25 1.69 2.10
C THR A 12 -14.03 0.82 1.80
N LYS A 13 -13.71 0.70 0.52
CA LYS A 13 -12.47 0.07 0.07
C LYS A 13 -11.37 1.14 0.00
N LEU A 14 -10.27 0.87 0.71
CA LEU A 14 -9.08 1.70 0.69
C LEU A 14 -8.01 1.03 -0.18
N GLU A 15 -7.62 1.68 -1.28
CA GLU A 15 -6.53 1.22 -2.13
C GLU A 15 -5.32 2.15 -2.02
N ALA A 16 -4.12 1.56 -1.85
CA ALA A 16 -2.86 2.29 -1.83
C ALA A 16 -2.00 1.89 -3.02
N ILE A 17 -1.79 2.82 -3.96
CA ILE A 17 -1.05 2.60 -5.20
C ILE A 17 0.34 3.23 -5.09
N TRP A 18 1.35 2.37 -5.26
CA TRP A 18 2.76 2.74 -5.24
C TRP A 18 3.39 2.46 -6.60
N ASP A 19 3.65 3.52 -7.37
CA ASP A 19 4.53 3.43 -8.53
C ASP A 19 5.97 3.70 -8.08
N VAL A 20 6.77 2.64 -8.02
CA VAL A 20 8.16 2.68 -7.53
C VAL A 20 9.05 2.05 -8.57
N LYS A 21 10.05 2.79 -9.02
CA LYS A 21 11.08 2.32 -9.93
C LYS A 21 12.39 3.03 -9.64
N LEU A 22 13.43 2.25 -9.38
CA LEU A 22 14.78 2.79 -9.28
C LEU A 22 15.45 2.73 -10.66
N SER A 23 16.35 3.68 -10.91
CA SER A 23 17.09 3.81 -12.17
C SER A 23 18.53 3.35 -12.04
N GLY A 24 19.18 3.11 -13.19
CA GLY A 24 20.58 2.71 -13.26
C GLY A 24 20.86 1.40 -12.52
N MET A 25 22.05 1.28 -11.93
CA MET A 25 22.46 0.09 -11.19
C MET A 25 21.56 -0.22 -9.99
N MET A 26 20.87 0.79 -9.43
CA MET A 26 19.93 0.59 -8.32
C MET A 26 18.62 -0.07 -8.77
N GLY A 27 18.36 -0.11 -10.09
CA GLY A 27 17.18 -0.77 -10.67
C GLY A 27 17.03 -2.23 -10.24
N MET A 28 18.15 -2.94 -10.04
CA MET A 28 18.17 -4.34 -9.57
C MET A 28 17.55 -4.53 -8.19
N PHE A 29 17.52 -3.49 -7.34
CA PHE A 29 16.95 -3.54 -5.99
C PHE A 29 15.47 -3.12 -5.94
N THR A 30 14.89 -2.66 -7.06
CA THR A 30 13.48 -2.20 -7.11
C THR A 30 12.52 -3.25 -6.54
N GLY A 31 12.75 -4.54 -6.82
CA GLY A 31 11.90 -5.62 -6.31
C GLY A 31 11.93 -5.75 -4.78
N MET A 32 13.10 -5.64 -4.16
CA MET A 32 13.24 -5.71 -2.71
C MET A 32 12.53 -4.54 -2.02
N ILE A 33 12.68 -3.33 -2.55
CA ILE A 33 12.02 -2.14 -2.01
C ILE A 33 10.50 -2.22 -2.17
N LYS A 34 10.02 -2.65 -3.34
CA LYS A 34 8.58 -2.88 -3.56
C LYS A 34 8.01 -3.86 -2.54
N LYS A 35 8.73 -4.94 -2.23
CA LYS A 35 8.31 -5.92 -1.22
C LYS A 35 8.23 -5.31 0.18
N HIS A 36 9.22 -4.51 0.59
CA HIS A 36 9.23 -3.85 1.88
C HIS A 36 8.07 -2.84 2.02
N ILE A 37 7.87 -1.99 1.00
CA ILE A 37 6.76 -1.02 0.96
C ILE A 37 5.41 -1.74 1.01
N LYS A 38 5.24 -2.81 0.23
CA LYS A 38 4.01 -3.61 0.23
C LYS A 38 3.72 -4.17 1.63
N SER A 39 4.69 -4.85 2.25
CA SER A 39 4.49 -5.46 3.57
C SER A 39 4.18 -4.41 4.66
N GLY A 40 4.87 -3.27 4.67
CA GLY A 40 4.58 -2.18 5.60
C GLY A 40 3.20 -1.56 5.37
N THR A 41 2.79 -1.42 4.10
CA THR A 41 1.46 -0.89 3.76
C THR A 41 0.36 -1.86 4.19
N GLU A 42 0.51 -3.16 3.94
CA GLU A 42 -0.45 -4.18 4.38
C GLU A 42 -0.63 -4.18 5.91
N GLN A 43 0.47 -4.08 6.67
CA GLN A 43 0.43 -3.97 8.13
C GLN A 43 -0.31 -2.71 8.61
N ALA A 44 -0.09 -1.57 7.94
CA ALA A 44 -0.77 -0.32 8.26
C ALA A 44 -2.28 -0.40 7.96
N LEU A 45 -2.67 -0.95 6.80
CA LEU A 45 -4.07 -1.10 6.41
C LEU A 45 -4.81 -2.04 7.37
N GLU A 46 -4.19 -3.14 7.76
CA GLU A 46 -4.75 -4.06 8.76
C GLU A 46 -4.94 -3.38 10.13
N SER A 47 -3.97 -2.56 10.56
CA SER A 47 -4.05 -1.80 11.81
C SER A 47 -5.19 -0.77 11.78
N ILE A 48 -5.33 -0.04 10.67
CA ILE A 48 -6.42 0.92 10.47
C ILE A 48 -7.76 0.22 10.50
N LYS A 49 -7.90 -0.89 9.76
CA LYS A 49 -9.13 -1.68 9.70
C LYS A 49 -9.56 -2.14 11.10
N LYS A 50 -8.63 -2.67 11.90
CA LYS A 50 -8.90 -3.09 13.27
C LYS A 50 -9.35 -1.95 14.18
N GLU A 51 -8.80 -0.75 14.00
CA GLU A 51 -9.17 0.39 14.85
C GLU A 51 -10.56 0.94 14.51
N ILE A 52 -10.97 0.89 13.25
CA ILE A 52 -12.31 1.36 12.84
C ILE A 52 -13.42 0.33 13.04
N GLU A 53 -13.07 -0.97 13.09
CA GLU A 53 -14.02 -2.07 13.32
C GLU A 53 -14.17 -2.43 14.81
N LYS A 54 -13.41 -1.78 15.71
CA LYS A 54 -13.63 -1.82 17.17
C LYS A 54 -14.97 -1.19 17.54
#